data_AF-A0A820BIM1-F1
#
_entry.id   AF-A0A820BIM1-F1
#
_cell.length_a   1.000
_cell.length_b   1.000
_cell.length_c   1.000
_cell.angle_alpha   90.00
_cell.angle_beta   90.00
_cell.angle_gamma   90.00
#
_symmetry.space_group_name_H-M   'P 1'
#
loop_
_entity.id
_entity.type
_entity.pdbx_description
1 polymer ?
#
loop_
_entity_poly.entity_id
_entity_poly.type
_entity_poly.pdbx_seq_one_letter_code
_entity_poly.pdbx_strand_id
1 'polypeptide(L)'
;FRNVIQTALTRAARYSSSFEIFNNERRAIHSMLLYNRYPSTYIHDQFEKFFVKFNSSASFSSSLLSMIIDENQFSTLHQTITNEPTAKQTQLTISAAAVDMTQRHTQIIEATIKRNNNNKFQNNVFVHVTHEARLKGLAREIHQIHDNHFKNTIYGNIRLIVGYRNNRNIEFELSRKRPPSSILKDPLSKKTNHNGINGNGANI
;
A
#
# COMPACT_ATOMS: atom_id res chain seq x y z
N PHE A 1 -6.10 0.33 12.92
CA PHE A 1 -4.68 0.55 12.56
C PHE A 1 -4.42 -0.19 11.25
N ARG A 2 -4.02 0.47 10.15
CA ARG A 2 -3.65 -0.26 8.93
C ARG A 2 -2.26 -0.84 9.11
N ASN A 3 -2.13 -2.14 8.89
CA ASN A 3 -0.85 -2.83 8.93
C ASN A 3 0.06 -2.33 7.81
N VAL A 4 1.11 -1.59 8.18
CA VAL A 4 2.02 -0.96 7.22
C VAL A 4 2.86 -1.98 6.46
N ILE A 5 3.26 -3.08 7.10
CA ILE A 5 4.02 -4.17 6.49
C ILE A 5 3.17 -4.86 5.42
N GLN A 6 1.92 -5.19 5.76
CA GLN A 6 0.98 -5.79 4.81
C GLN A 6 0.74 -4.86 3.61
N THR A 7 0.57 -3.56 3.86
CA THR A 7 0.40 -2.56 2.79
C THR A 7 1.63 -2.49 1.88
N ALA A 8 2.83 -2.54 2.46
CA ALA A 8 4.10 -2.52 1.73
C ALA A 8 4.25 -3.76 0.84
N LEU A 9 3.97 -4.95 1.37
CA LEU A 9 4.04 -6.21 0.63
C LEU A 9 2.98 -6.31 -0.46
N THR A 10 1.73 -5.91 -0.19
CA THR A 10 0.67 -5.85 -1.22
C THR A 10 1.06 -4.91 -2.36
N ARG A 11 1.65 -3.75 -2.03
CA ARG A 11 2.15 -2.81 -3.03
C ARG A 11 3.26 -3.44 -3.87
N ALA A 12 4.25 -4.05 -3.22
CA ALA A 12 5.36 -4.68 -3.92
C ALA A 12 4.88 -5.77 -4.88
N ALA A 13 4.01 -6.67 -4.40
CA ALA A 13 3.43 -7.72 -5.22
C ALA A 13 2.61 -7.17 -6.40
N ARG A 14 1.84 -6.10 -6.18
CA ARG A 14 0.98 -5.51 -7.23
C ARG A 14 1.76 -4.81 -8.34
N TYR A 15 2.90 -4.17 -8.03
CA TYR A 15 3.64 -3.35 -9.01
C TYR A 15 4.89 -4.04 -9.58
N SER A 16 5.30 -5.16 -9.00
CA SER A 16 6.39 -5.96 -9.56
C SER A 16 5.95 -6.67 -10.83
N SER A 17 6.76 -6.57 -11.88
CA SER A 17 6.49 -7.22 -13.18
C SER A 17 7.10 -8.61 -13.30
N SER A 18 7.92 -9.03 -12.33
CA SER A 18 8.52 -10.37 -12.26
C SER A 18 8.76 -10.77 -10.81
N PHE A 19 8.91 -12.07 -10.57
CA PHE A 19 9.26 -12.60 -9.25
C PHE A 19 10.56 -12.01 -8.70
N GLU A 20 11.56 -11.82 -9.56
CA GLU A 20 12.86 -11.25 -9.15
C GLU A 20 12.71 -9.83 -8.61
N ILE A 21 11.96 -8.97 -9.31
CA ILE A 21 11.68 -7.59 -8.87
C ILE A 21 10.93 -7.61 -7.54
N PHE A 22 9.92 -8.47 -7.42
CA PHE A 22 9.18 -8.64 -6.17
C PHE A 22 10.09 -9.06 -5.01
N ASN A 23 10.98 -10.03 -5.22
CA ASN A 23 11.91 -10.49 -4.21
C ASN A 23 12.90 -9.40 -3.78
N ASN A 24 13.39 -8.61 -4.73
CA ASN A 24 14.25 -7.47 -4.44
C ASN A 24 13.52 -6.42 -3.59
N GLU A 25 12.28 -6.06 -3.95
CA GLU A 25 11.48 -5.15 -3.13
C GLU A 25 11.15 -5.72 -1.74
N ARG A 26 10.82 -7.01 -1.65
CA ARG A 26 10.56 -7.70 -0.38
C ARG A 26 11.77 -7.65 0.55
N ARG A 27 12.98 -7.91 0.02
CA ARG A 27 14.25 -7.81 0.77
C ARG A 27 14.53 -6.36 1.20
N ALA A 28 14.24 -5.39 0.34
CA ALA A 28 14.37 -3.98 0.67
C ALA A 28 13.43 -3.57 1.82
N ILE A 29 12.15 -3.98 1.76
CA ILE A 29 11.17 -3.76 2.84
C ILE A 29 11.66 -4.38 4.15
N HIS A 30 12.12 -5.63 4.12
CA HIS A 30 12.66 -6.31 5.29
C HIS A 30 13.84 -5.55 5.91
N SER A 31 14.79 -5.11 5.08
CA SER A 31 15.96 -4.34 5.51
C SER A 31 15.55 -2.98 6.12
N MET A 32 14.59 -2.29 5.50
CA MET A 32 14.05 -1.03 6.03
C MET A 32 13.36 -1.19 7.37
N LEU A 33 12.63 -2.30 7.58
CA LEU A 33 12.00 -2.60 8.88
C LEU A 33 13.04 -2.82 9.97
N LEU A 34 14.09 -3.60 9.68
CA LEU A 34 15.21 -3.79 10.61
C LEU A 34 15.90 -2.47 10.95
N TYR A 35 16.19 -1.64 9.93
CA TYR A 35 16.76 -0.30 10.12
C TYR A 35 15.90 0.59 11.01
N ASN A 36 14.57 0.51 10.86
CA ASN A 36 13.60 1.20 11.71
C ASN A 36 13.38 0.52 13.09
N ARG A 37 14.27 -0.38 13.50
CA ARG A 37 14.25 -1.08 14.80
C ARG A 37 12.97 -1.87 15.07
N TYR A 38 12.38 -2.48 14.05
CA TYR A 38 11.33 -3.48 14.25
C TYR A 38 11.96 -4.79 14.71
N PRO A 39 11.37 -5.52 15.69
CA PRO A 39 11.86 -6.84 16.07
C PRO A 39 11.77 -7.83 14.90
N SER A 40 12.79 -8.65 14.71
CA SER A 40 12.82 -9.66 13.64
C SER A 40 11.66 -10.65 13.74
N THR A 41 11.33 -11.09 14.95
CA THR A 41 10.20 -11.99 15.24
C THR A 41 8.87 -11.39 14.79
N TYR A 42 8.64 -10.10 15.06
CA TYR A 42 7.47 -9.37 14.57
C TYR A 42 7.46 -9.26 13.05
N ILE A 43 8.58 -8.91 12.41
CA ILE A 43 8.66 -8.81 10.94
C ILE A 43 8.29 -10.16 10.31
N HIS A 44 8.85 -11.26 10.82
CA HIS A 44 8.60 -12.60 10.32
C HIS A 44 7.12 -12.98 10.41
N ASP A 45 6.51 -12.81 11.59
CA ASP A 45 5.08 -13.06 11.82
C ASP A 45 4.17 -12.25 10.87
N GLN A 46 4.52 -10.98 10.61
CA GLN A 46 3.74 -10.15 9.69
C GLN A 46 3.91 -10.56 8.23
N PHE A 47 5.09 -11.01 7.81
CA PHE A 47 5.33 -11.54 6.48
C PHE A 47 4.57 -12.86 6.29
N GLU A 48 4.65 -13.77 7.27
CA GLU A 48 3.94 -15.03 7.26
C GLU A 48 2.43 -14.82 7.14
N LYS A 49 1.84 -13.95 7.98
CA LYS A 49 0.42 -13.58 7.90
C LYS A 49 0.02 -13.05 6.52
N PHE A 50 0.89 -12.27 5.88
CA PHE A 50 0.65 -11.80 4.51
C PHE A 50 0.59 -12.98 3.54
N PHE A 51 1.57 -13.89 3.54
CA PHE A 51 1.60 -15.00 2.60
C PHE A 51 0.49 -16.03 2.87
N VAL A 52 0.20 -16.35 4.13
CA VAL A 52 -0.91 -17.24 4.49
C VAL A 52 -2.24 -16.70 3.96
N LYS A 53 -2.48 -15.38 4.06
CA LYS A 53 -3.72 -14.76 3.52
C LYS A 53 -3.92 -15.06 2.03
N PHE A 54 -2.85 -15.01 1.23
CA PHE A 54 -2.96 -15.16 -0.23
C PHE A 54 -2.71 -16.58 -0.73
N ASN A 55 -2.03 -17.42 0.06
CA ASN A 55 -1.79 -18.84 -0.25
C ASN A 55 -2.93 -19.74 0.22
N SER A 56 -3.92 -19.25 0.98
CA SER A 56 -5.04 -20.05 1.51
C SER A 56 -5.89 -20.74 0.43
N SER A 57 -5.81 -20.31 -0.83
CA SER A 57 -6.52 -20.96 -1.96
C SER A 57 -5.72 -22.09 -2.61
N ALA A 58 -4.43 -22.23 -2.29
CA ALA A 58 -3.61 -23.30 -2.81
C ALA A 58 -3.35 -24.30 -1.67
N SER A 59 -3.78 -25.56 -1.85
CA SER A 59 -3.60 -26.68 -0.91
C SER A 59 -2.14 -27.09 -0.74
N PHE A 60 -1.27 -26.16 -0.38
CA PHE A 60 0.08 -26.48 0.04
C PHE A 60 0.04 -26.78 1.54
N SER A 61 0.37 -28.02 1.90
CA SER A 61 0.46 -28.50 3.26
C SER A 61 1.92 -28.66 3.67
N SER A 62 2.61 -27.58 4.06
CA SER A 62 3.76 -27.72 4.96
C SER A 62 4.14 -26.41 5.63
N SER A 63 4.63 -26.51 6.86
CA SER A 63 5.11 -25.43 7.73
C SER A 63 6.29 -24.61 7.18
N LEU A 64 6.67 -24.78 5.91
CA LEU A 64 7.70 -24.01 5.19
C LEU A 64 7.12 -22.99 4.19
N LEU A 65 5.78 -22.85 4.12
CA LEU A 65 5.04 -22.05 3.12
C LEU A 65 5.10 -20.52 3.27
N SER A 66 5.92 -19.99 4.17
CA SER A 66 5.95 -18.56 4.44
C SER A 66 6.70 -17.74 3.39
N MET A 67 7.27 -18.35 2.36
CA MET A 67 7.94 -17.62 1.26
C MET A 67 7.55 -18.15 -0.11
N ILE A 68 7.31 -17.20 -1.02
CA ILE A 68 7.22 -17.47 -2.46
C ILE A 68 8.62 -17.84 -2.96
N ILE A 69 8.75 -19.04 -3.50
CA ILE A 69 10.02 -19.62 -3.95
C ILE A 69 10.18 -19.64 -5.47
N ASP A 70 9.08 -19.51 -6.22
CA ASP A 70 9.08 -19.58 -7.67
C ASP A 70 8.14 -18.58 -8.35
N GLU A 71 8.30 -18.44 -9.67
CA GLU A 71 7.52 -17.52 -10.51
C GLU A 71 6.03 -17.91 -10.61
N ASN A 72 5.70 -19.20 -10.48
CA ASN A 72 4.31 -19.66 -10.57
C ASN A 72 3.52 -19.21 -9.34
N GLN A 73 4.09 -19.40 -8.15
CA GLN A 73 3.53 -18.91 -6.88
C GLN A 73 3.41 -17.39 -6.90
N PHE A 74 4.41 -16.68 -7.42
CA PHE A 74 4.33 -15.23 -7.59
C PHE A 74 3.21 -14.82 -8.54
N SER A 75 3.07 -15.49 -9.69
CA SER A 75 2.02 -15.21 -10.67
C SER A 75 0.63 -15.36 -10.08
N THR A 76 0.41 -16.43 -9.30
CA THR A 76 -0.84 -16.63 -8.55
C THR A 76 -1.08 -15.49 -7.55
N LEU A 77 -0.09 -15.16 -6.70
CA LEU A 77 -0.19 -14.03 -5.77
C LEU A 77 -0.53 -12.73 -6.50
N HIS A 78 0.19 -12.44 -7.59
CA HIS A 78 0.06 -11.21 -8.36
C HIS A 78 -1.34 -11.09 -8.98
N GLN A 79 -1.87 -12.18 -9.55
CA GLN A 79 -3.21 -12.22 -10.11
C GLN A 79 -4.27 -12.00 -9.02
N THR A 80 -4.17 -12.70 -7.89
CA THR A 80 -5.08 -12.54 -6.74
C THR A 80 -5.08 -11.10 -6.25
N ILE A 81 -3.90 -10.52 -6.02
CA ILE A 81 -3.78 -9.14 -5.53
C ILE A 81 -4.29 -8.14 -6.56
N THR A 82 -4.02 -8.33 -7.85
CA THR A 82 -4.47 -7.40 -8.90
C THR A 82 -5.99 -7.39 -9.02
N ASN A 83 -6.63 -8.55 -8.84
CA ASN A 83 -8.07 -8.69 -8.84
C ASN A 83 -8.75 -8.12 -7.58
N GLU A 84 -8.05 -8.00 -6.45
CA GLU A 84 -8.60 -7.34 -5.26
C GLU A 84 -8.87 -5.84 -5.55
N PRO A 85 -10.10 -5.34 -5.33
CA PRO A 85 -10.41 -3.93 -5.51
C PRO A 85 -9.59 -3.08 -4.55
N THR A 86 -9.05 -1.98 -5.05
CA THR A 86 -8.37 -1.00 -4.21
C THR A 86 -9.35 -0.32 -3.28
N ALA A 87 -8.86 0.21 -2.14
CA ALA A 87 -9.70 0.95 -1.19
C ALA A 87 -10.48 2.10 -1.86
N LYS A 88 -9.92 2.73 -2.90
CA LYS A 88 -10.60 3.77 -3.68
C LYS A 88 -11.74 3.17 -4.52
N GLN A 89 -11.51 2.05 -5.19
CA GLN A 89 -12.55 1.34 -5.94
C GLN A 89 -13.67 0.88 -5.00
N THR A 90 -13.33 0.25 -3.87
CA THR A 90 -14.32 -0.14 -2.86
C THR A 90 -15.15 1.05 -2.37
N GLN A 91 -14.52 2.19 -2.09
CA GLN A 91 -15.24 3.40 -1.68
C GLN A 91 -16.16 3.94 -2.78
N LEU A 92 -15.73 3.91 -4.04
CA LEU A 92 -16.56 4.31 -5.18
C LEU A 92 -17.75 3.37 -5.34
N THR A 93 -17.56 2.05 -5.22
CA THR A 93 -18.63 1.05 -5.28
C THR A 93 -19.64 1.25 -4.15
N ILE A 94 -19.17 1.47 -2.91
CA ILE A 94 -20.04 1.76 -1.76
C ILE A 94 -20.83 3.05 -2.00
N SER A 95 -20.17 4.09 -2.50
CA SER A 95 -20.82 5.39 -2.76
C SER A 95 -21.87 5.29 -3.86
N ALA A 96 -21.57 4.55 -4.94
CA ALA A 96 -22.53 4.31 -6.02
C ALA A 96 -23.75 3.53 -5.53
N ALA A 97 -23.52 2.44 -4.76
CA ALA A 97 -24.61 1.65 -4.19
C ALA A 97 -25.50 2.44 -3.21
N ALA A 98 -24.92 3.38 -2.46
CA ALA A 98 -25.68 4.26 -1.57
C ALA A 98 -26.61 5.21 -2.34
N VAL A 99 -26.15 5.76 -3.49
CA VAL A 99 -26.95 6.63 -4.35
C VAL A 99 -28.17 5.89 -4.91
N ASP A 100 -27.99 4.65 -5.38
CA ASP A 100 -29.08 3.83 -5.92
C ASP A 100 -30.18 3.54 -4.87
N MET A 101 -29.81 3.39 -3.58
CA MET A 101 -30.79 3.21 -2.51
C MET A 101 -31.56 4.50 -2.19
N THR A 102 -30.91 5.66 -2.28
CA THR A 102 -31.56 6.97 -2.05
C THR A 102 -32.40 7.47 -3.22
N GLN A 103 -32.23 6.97 -4.44
CA GLN A 103 -33.10 7.33 -5.57
C GLN A 103 -34.55 6.86 -5.40
N ARG A 104 -34.85 5.96 -4.45
CA ARG A 104 -36.23 5.62 -4.08
C ARG A 104 -36.87 6.58 -3.06
N HIS A 105 -36.12 7.55 -2.53
CA HIS A 105 -36.64 8.49 -1.51
C HIS A 105 -36.35 9.97 -1.78
N THR A 106 -35.71 10.31 -2.90
CA THR A 106 -35.14 11.66 -3.10
C THR A 106 -35.55 12.29 -4.43
N GLN A 107 -36.86 12.51 -4.61
CA GLN A 107 -37.36 13.63 -5.43
C GLN A 107 -37.47 14.93 -4.59
N ILE A 108 -37.12 14.93 -3.30
CA ILE A 108 -37.43 16.04 -2.37
C ILE A 108 -36.19 16.76 -1.80
N ILE A 109 -34.96 16.26 -2.00
CA ILE A 109 -33.74 16.89 -1.47
C ILE A 109 -32.81 17.34 -2.61
N GLU A 110 -33.32 18.20 -3.49
CA GLU A 110 -32.49 18.99 -4.42
C GLU A 110 -31.88 20.25 -3.76
N ALA A 111 -32.10 20.46 -2.46
CA ALA A 111 -31.55 21.62 -1.76
C ALA A 111 -30.25 21.26 -1.03
N THR A 112 -29.20 22.04 -1.32
CA THR A 112 -27.98 22.24 -0.50
C THR A 112 -26.72 21.44 -0.86
N ILE A 113 -26.45 21.17 -2.15
CA ILE A 113 -25.05 21.16 -2.59
C ILE A 113 -24.71 22.60 -2.99
N LYS A 114 -23.99 23.32 -2.12
CA LYS A 114 -23.30 24.57 -2.52
C LYS A 114 -22.29 24.20 -3.60
N ARG A 115 -22.72 24.23 -4.87
CA ARG A 115 -21.83 24.27 -6.03
C ARG A 115 -21.03 25.54 -5.93
N ASN A 116 -19.84 25.43 -5.36
CA ASN A 116 -18.87 26.50 -5.43
C ASN A 116 -18.41 26.56 -6.90
N ASN A 117 -19.07 27.40 -7.70
CA ASN A 117 -18.83 27.63 -9.13
C ASN A 117 -17.49 28.32 -9.38
N ASN A 118 -16.42 27.85 -8.74
CA ASN A 118 -15.08 28.22 -9.13
C ASN A 118 -14.74 27.41 -10.38
N ASN A 119 -15.10 27.95 -11.55
CA ASN A 119 -14.75 27.47 -12.90
C ASN A 119 -13.24 27.29 -13.15
N LYS A 120 -12.40 27.45 -12.12
CA LYS A 120 -10.93 27.36 -12.17
C LYS A 120 -10.41 26.01 -12.70
N PHE A 121 -11.25 24.98 -12.78
CA PHE A 121 -10.87 23.66 -13.30
C PHE A 121 -11.48 23.30 -14.65
N GLN A 122 -12.37 24.12 -15.24
CA GLN A 122 -13.11 23.73 -16.45
C GLN A 122 -12.22 23.51 -17.68
N ASN A 123 -11.02 24.08 -17.70
CA ASN A 123 -10.05 23.92 -18.80
C ASN A 123 -8.76 23.23 -18.36
N ASN A 124 -8.75 22.50 -17.24
CA ASN A 124 -7.54 21.83 -16.75
C ASN A 124 -7.74 20.31 -16.73
N VAL A 125 -6.83 19.58 -17.35
CA VAL A 125 -6.73 18.11 -17.18
C VAL A 125 -5.54 17.82 -16.29
N PHE A 126 -5.77 17.08 -15.20
CA PHE A 126 -4.72 16.68 -14.27
C PHE A 126 -4.34 15.24 -14.51
N VAL A 127 -3.09 15.00 -14.89
CA VAL A 127 -2.52 13.66 -14.97
C VAL A 127 -1.54 13.51 -13.83
N HIS A 128 -1.80 12.54 -12.96
CA HIS A 128 -0.87 12.20 -11.89
C HIS A 128 -0.03 11.00 -12.28
N VAL A 129 1.26 11.24 -12.49
CA VAL A 129 2.23 10.16 -12.71
C VAL A 129 2.74 9.72 -11.35
N THR A 130 2.58 8.45 -11.01
CA THR A 130 3.21 7.88 -9.82
C THR A 130 4.71 7.88 -10.05
N HIS A 131 5.45 8.57 -9.18
CA HIS A 131 6.89 8.72 -9.33
C HIS A 131 7.59 7.36 -9.13
N GLU A 132 7.97 6.73 -10.23
CA GLU A 132 8.92 5.64 -10.28
C GLU A 132 10.21 6.16 -10.92
N ALA A 133 11.37 5.79 -10.39
CA ALA A 133 12.66 6.31 -10.88
C ALA A 133 12.88 6.02 -12.38
N ARG A 134 12.30 4.93 -12.90
CA ARG A 134 12.31 4.56 -14.32
C ARG A 134 11.44 5.44 -15.22
N LEU A 135 10.54 6.23 -14.65
CA LEU A 135 9.63 7.15 -15.37
C LEU A 135 10.11 8.61 -15.29
N LYS A 136 11.40 8.83 -14.99
CA LYS A 136 12.02 10.15 -15.12
C LYS A 136 11.89 10.61 -16.58
N GLY A 137 11.20 11.73 -16.79
CA GLY A 137 10.93 12.26 -18.14
C GLY A 137 9.54 11.96 -18.70
N LEU A 138 8.78 11.00 -18.15
CA LEU A 138 7.44 10.67 -18.66
C LEU A 138 6.50 11.88 -18.65
N ALA A 139 6.59 12.75 -17.63
CA ALA A 139 5.77 13.96 -17.61
C ALA A 139 6.05 14.89 -18.81
N ARG A 140 7.32 15.02 -19.19
CA ARG A 140 7.74 15.78 -20.37
C ARG A 140 7.19 15.15 -21.65
N GLU A 141 7.28 13.83 -21.78
CA GLU A 141 6.75 13.11 -22.94
C GLU A 141 5.24 13.26 -23.06
N ILE A 142 4.50 13.15 -21.95
CA ILE A 142 3.04 13.38 -21.93
C ILE A 142 2.71 14.80 -22.41
N HIS A 143 3.46 15.81 -21.96
CA HIS A 143 3.30 17.19 -22.45
C HIS A 143 3.61 17.31 -23.95
N GLN A 144 4.70 16.71 -24.43
CA GLN A 144 5.06 16.73 -25.85
C GLN A 144 3.99 16.07 -26.73
N ILE A 145 3.49 14.90 -26.33
CA ILE A 145 2.40 14.20 -27.02
C ILE A 145 1.16 15.10 -27.05
N HIS A 146 0.81 15.70 -25.91
CA HIS A 146 -0.34 16.60 -25.84
C HIS A 146 -0.21 17.78 -26.82
N ASP A 147 0.94 18.45 -26.82
CA ASP A 147 1.17 19.62 -27.66
C ASP A 147 1.22 19.25 -29.16
N ASN A 148 1.83 18.12 -29.49
CA ASN A 148 1.92 17.67 -30.89
C ASN A 148 0.54 17.31 -31.48
N HIS A 149 -0.34 16.71 -30.68
CA HIS A 149 -1.64 16.23 -31.17
C HIS A 149 -2.78 17.22 -31.00
N PHE A 150 -2.79 18.01 -29.92
CA PHE A 150 -3.98 18.79 -29.55
C PHE A 150 -3.84 20.30 -29.75
N LYS A 151 -2.63 20.83 -29.95
CA LYS A 151 -2.38 22.28 -30.04
C LYS A 151 -3.23 23.00 -31.10
N ASN A 152 -3.52 22.35 -32.22
CA ASN A 152 -4.32 22.92 -33.31
C ASN A 152 -5.78 22.41 -33.34
N THR A 153 -6.24 21.78 -32.26
CA THR A 153 -7.61 21.26 -32.14
C THR A 153 -8.43 22.13 -31.18
N ILE A 154 -9.74 21.89 -31.10
CA ILE A 154 -10.61 22.52 -30.08
C ILE A 154 -10.14 22.24 -28.64
N TYR A 155 -9.33 21.20 -28.43
CA TYR A 155 -8.75 20.83 -27.14
C TYR A 155 -7.43 21.55 -26.84
N GLY A 156 -6.86 22.32 -27.77
CA GLY A 156 -5.59 23.03 -27.56
C GLY A 156 -5.64 24.04 -26.42
N ASN A 157 -6.84 24.52 -26.07
CA ASN A 157 -7.06 25.43 -24.93
C ASN A 157 -7.12 24.72 -23.57
N ILE A 158 -7.16 23.38 -23.55
CA ILE A 158 -7.13 22.61 -22.32
C ILE A 158 -5.68 22.56 -21.82
N ARG A 159 -5.47 23.09 -20.62
CA ARG A 159 -4.18 23.02 -19.94
C ARG A 159 -4.00 21.65 -19.32
N LEU A 160 -3.09 20.87 -19.87
CA LEU A 160 -2.62 19.64 -19.24
C LEU A 160 -1.67 19.98 -18.08
N ILE A 161 -1.90 19.41 -16.91
CA ILE A 161 -1.02 19.53 -15.74
C ILE A 161 -0.59 18.12 -15.37
N VAL A 162 0.68 17.80 -15.65
CA VAL A 162 1.26 16.51 -15.28
C VAL A 162 2.01 16.66 -13.97
N GLY A 163 1.42 16.16 -12.90
CA GLY A 163 2.01 16.19 -11.56
C GLY A 163 2.62 14.85 -11.19
N TYR A 164 3.80 14.87 -10.59
CA TYR A 164 4.32 13.69 -9.92
C TYR A 164 3.58 13.49 -8.60
N ARG A 165 2.88 12.37 -8.45
CA ARG A 165 2.57 11.88 -7.11
C ARG A 165 3.83 11.19 -6.62
N ASN A 166 4.53 11.84 -5.70
CA ASN A 166 5.46 11.16 -4.83
C ASN A 166 4.69 10.02 -4.18
N ASN A 167 4.94 8.80 -4.65
CA ASN A 167 4.57 7.65 -3.85
C ASN A 167 5.38 7.85 -2.57
N ARG A 168 4.69 8.08 -1.43
CA ARG A 168 5.38 8.33 -0.17
C ARG A 168 6.42 7.22 -0.05
N ASN A 169 7.69 7.63 0.06
CA ASN A 169 8.79 6.68 0.16
C ASN A 169 8.39 5.68 1.25
N ILE A 170 8.43 4.40 0.89
CA ILE A 170 7.92 3.32 1.73
C ILE A 170 8.59 3.37 3.11
N GLU A 171 9.85 3.79 3.16
CA GLU A 171 10.61 4.09 4.36
C GLU A 171 9.94 5.14 5.27
N PHE A 172 9.46 6.25 4.71
CA PHE A 172 8.72 7.27 5.44
C PHE A 172 7.36 6.74 5.93
N GLU A 173 6.72 5.85 5.18
CA GLU A 173 5.47 5.23 5.66
C GLU A 173 5.75 4.26 6.81
N LEU A 174 6.80 3.44 6.70
CA LEU A 174 7.21 2.45 7.69
C LEU A 174 7.64 3.11 9.01
N SER A 175 8.30 4.26 8.96
CA SER A 175 8.68 5.03 10.15
C SER A 175 7.48 5.72 10.78
N ARG A 176 6.65 6.42 9.99
CA ARG A 176 5.52 7.21 10.51
C ARG A 176 4.34 6.37 11.01
N LYS A 177 4.09 5.22 10.38
CA LYS A 177 2.99 4.30 10.75
C LYS A 177 3.49 3.16 11.62
N ARG A 178 4.54 3.39 12.39
CA ARG A 178 5.09 2.39 13.30
C ARG A 178 4.05 2.00 14.35
N PRO A 179 3.84 0.69 14.59
CA PRO A 179 2.95 0.23 15.66
C PRO A 179 3.41 0.75 17.03
N PRO A 180 2.47 0.92 17.98
CA PRO A 180 2.83 1.21 19.36
C PRO A 180 3.88 0.23 19.89
N SER A 181 4.82 0.74 20.68
CA SER A 181 5.92 -0.06 21.24
C SER A 181 5.43 -1.25 22.07
N SER A 182 4.23 -1.19 22.64
CA SER A 182 3.59 -2.31 23.36
C SER A 182 3.41 -3.55 22.48
N ILE A 183 3.10 -3.38 21.19
CA ILE A 183 2.92 -4.47 20.21
C ILE A 183 4.28 -4.98 19.72
N LEU A 184 5.28 -4.11 19.71
CA LEU A 184 6.65 -4.43 19.26
C LEU A 184 7.52 -5.05 20.36
N LYS A 185 7.01 -5.24 21.58
CA LYS A 185 7.78 -5.91 22.62
C LYS A 185 7.84 -7.40 22.31
N ASP A 186 9.06 -7.91 22.17
CA ASP A 186 9.27 -9.35 22.02
C ASP A 186 8.74 -10.05 23.29
N PRO A 187 7.76 -10.97 23.17
CA PRO A 187 7.24 -11.70 24.33
C PRO A 187 8.35 -12.45 25.08
N LEU A 188 9.46 -12.78 24.43
CA LEU A 188 10.61 -13.44 25.05
C LEU A 188 11.43 -12.53 25.98
N SER A 189 11.38 -11.20 25.77
CA SER A 189 12.16 -10.24 26.56
C SER A 189 11.71 -10.07 28.02
N LYS A 190 10.50 -10.56 28.37
CA LYS A 190 9.97 -10.46 29.75
C LYS A 190 10.49 -11.53 30.71
N LYS A 191 11.18 -12.58 30.23
CA LYS A 191 11.55 -13.73 31.08
C LYS A 191 12.83 -13.57 31.90
N THR A 192 13.63 -12.52 31.71
CA THR A 192 14.95 -12.40 32.36
C THR A 192 14.99 -11.64 33.68
N ASN A 193 13.91 -11.00 34.13
CA ASN A 193 13.96 -10.11 35.31
C ASN A 193 13.35 -10.67 36.61
N HIS A 194 12.99 -11.95 36.69
CA HIS A 194 12.39 -12.52 37.91
C HIS A 194 13.24 -13.51 38.71
N ASN A 195 14.46 -13.83 38.28
CA ASN A 195 15.41 -14.59 39.12
C ASN A 195 16.27 -13.66 39.98
N GLY A 196 15.59 -12.78 40.72
CA GLY A 196 16.18 -12.07 41.86
C GLY A 196 16.55 -13.09 42.92
N ILE A 197 17.86 -13.24 43.10
CA ILE A 197 18.55 -14.11 44.04
C ILE A 197 18.07 -13.78 45.46
N ASN A 198 17.20 -14.63 46.03
CA ASN A 198 17.04 -14.73 47.48
C ASN A 198 18.26 -15.48 48.04
N GLY A 199 19.37 -14.76 48.16
CA GLY A 199 20.53 -15.22 48.92
C GLY A 199 20.20 -15.16 50.40
N ASN A 200 19.66 -16.26 50.94
CA ASN A 200 19.62 -16.48 52.38
C ASN A 200 21.05 -16.61 52.90
N GLY A 201 21.56 -15.56 53.53
CA GLY A 201 22.74 -15.63 54.37
C GLY A 201 22.44 -16.47 55.61
N ALA A 202 22.90 -17.71 55.61
CA ALA A 202 23.00 -18.52 56.80
C ALA A 202 24.36 -18.25 57.45
N ASN A 203 24.36 -17.48 58.54
CA ASN A 203 25.43 -17.43 59.53
C ASN A 203 25.16 -18.54 60.54
N ILE A 204 26.00 -19.58 60.59
CA ILE A 204 26.29 -20.39 61.78
C ILE A 204 27.76 -20.84 61.70
#